data_AF-A0A5E4NER7-F1
#
_entry.id   AF-A0A5E4NER7-F1
#
_cell.length_a   1.000
_cell.length_b   1.000
_cell.length_c   1.000
_cell.angle_alpha   90.00
_cell.angle_beta   90.00
_cell.angle_gamma   90.00
#
_symmetry.space_group_name_H-M   'P 1'
#
loop_
_entity.id
_entity.type
_entity.pdbx_description
1 polymer ?
#
loop_
_entity_poly.entity_id
_entity_poly.type
_entity_poly.pdbx_seq_one_letter_code
_entity_poly.pdbx_strand_id
1 'polypeptide(L)'
;MDKLYAMSVLYKGPNDSTVLKAAFELQSFSFFQRSSAQEFMCFATKTIVERTASGARQSIKQKEYFCHVYVRSDNLAGVLISHDEYPHLVAHILLTKTLDEFSAKFLSYSWSSLNETQVTFNELNTMLAKYQNPKEAYSLMKRQQNLKITLHNRIEAVLKPGENLDDLVAKSEELSMPSKALYIAKLL
;
A
#
# COMPACT_ATOMS: atom_id res chain seq x y z
N MET A 1 -4.19 2.70 17.90
CA MET A 1 -3.48 1.47 18.29
C MET A 1 -2.82 0.87 17.05
N ASP A 2 -1.55 0.48 17.16
CA ASP A 2 -0.74 -0.19 16.12
C ASP A 2 -1.55 -1.23 15.34
N LYS A 3 -1.91 -0.91 14.09
CA LYS A 3 -2.70 -1.80 13.24
C LYS A 3 -2.26 -1.68 11.78
N LEU A 4 -2.22 -2.81 11.09
CA LEU A 4 -2.09 -2.88 9.64
C LEU A 4 -3.47 -3.13 9.02
N TYR A 5 -3.81 -2.38 7.98
CA TYR A 5 -5.11 -2.45 7.31
C TYR A 5 -5.04 -3.11 5.94
N ALA A 6 -3.97 -2.86 5.19
CA ALA A 6 -3.79 -3.45 3.87
C ALA A 6 -2.31 -3.65 3.56
N MET A 7 -2.00 -4.69 2.80
CA MET A 7 -0.69 -4.91 2.21
C MET A 7 -0.86 -5.37 0.77
N SER A 8 -0.13 -4.75 -0.15
CA SER A 8 -0.30 -4.99 -1.59
C SER A 8 1.04 -5.05 -2.30
N VAL A 9 1.13 -5.92 -3.31
CA VAL A 9 2.22 -6.01 -4.27
C VAL A 9 1.71 -5.57 -5.63
N LEU A 10 2.46 -4.68 -6.27
CA LEU A 10 2.11 -4.07 -7.55
C LEU A 10 3.29 -4.12 -8.50
N TYR A 11 3.00 -4.11 -9.79
CA TYR A 11 3.95 -3.78 -10.84
C TYR A 11 3.72 -2.34 -11.29
N LYS A 12 4.77 -1.51 -11.26
CA LYS A 12 4.73 -0.14 -11.77
C LYS A 12 5.05 -0.15 -13.27
N GLY A 13 4.02 0.00 -14.09
CA GLY A 13 4.15 0.23 -15.52
C GLY A 13 4.62 1.64 -15.85
N PRO A 14 4.81 1.95 -17.14
CA PRO A 14 5.22 3.29 -17.58
C PRO A 14 4.14 4.35 -17.35
N ASN A 15 2.85 3.98 -17.46
CA ASN A 15 1.72 4.90 -17.36
C ASN A 15 0.78 4.58 -16.19
N ASP A 16 0.73 3.32 -15.76
CA ASP A 16 -0.21 2.79 -14.79
C ASP A 16 0.46 1.83 -13.80
N SER A 17 -0.29 1.39 -12.80
CA SER A 17 0.14 0.36 -11.86
C SER A 17 -0.84 -0.81 -11.82
N THR A 18 -0.29 -2.03 -11.89
CA THR A 18 -1.07 -3.27 -11.86
C THR A 18 -0.95 -3.92 -10.49
N VAL A 19 -2.08 -4.17 -9.83
CA VAL A 19 -2.11 -4.93 -8.58
C VAL A 19 -1.86 -6.40 -8.89
N LEU A 20 -0.78 -6.94 -8.36
CA LEU A 20 -0.42 -8.36 -8.48
C LEU A 20 -1.02 -9.18 -7.35
N LYS A 21 -1.07 -8.63 -6.15
CA LYS A 21 -1.78 -9.25 -5.02
C LYS A 21 -2.08 -8.21 -3.94
N ALA A 22 -3.25 -8.30 -3.33
CA ALA A 22 -3.58 -7.53 -2.13
C ALA A 22 -4.10 -8.42 -0.99
N ALA A 23 -3.92 -7.94 0.24
CA ALA A 23 -4.44 -8.52 1.47
C ALA A 23 -4.98 -7.40 2.36
N PHE A 24 -6.12 -7.63 3.02
CA PHE A 24 -6.83 -6.61 3.80
C PHE A 24 -7.25 -7.14 5.18
N GLU A 25 -7.18 -6.29 6.20
CA GLU A 25 -7.64 -6.54 7.57
C GLU A 25 -8.56 -5.40 8.01
N LEU A 26 -9.86 -5.57 7.71
CA LEU A 26 -10.87 -4.53 7.83
C LEU A 26 -11.83 -4.74 9.01
N GLN A 27 -11.50 -5.61 9.97
CA GLN A 27 -12.44 -5.95 11.05
C GLN A 27 -12.77 -4.75 11.96
N SER A 28 -11.91 -3.72 12.01
CA SER A 28 -12.16 -2.47 12.74
C SER A 28 -13.14 -1.53 12.04
N PHE A 29 -13.41 -1.73 10.74
CA PHE A 29 -14.42 -0.97 10.03
C PHE A 29 -15.79 -1.61 10.22
N SER A 30 -16.83 -0.77 10.32
CA SER A 30 -18.23 -1.23 10.34
C SER A 30 -18.50 -2.08 9.10
N PHE A 31 -19.33 -3.11 9.24
CA PHE A 31 -19.62 -4.06 8.15
C PHE A 31 -19.96 -3.35 6.82
N PHE A 32 -20.77 -2.30 6.87
CA PHE A 32 -21.19 -1.51 5.70
C PHE A 32 -20.10 -0.59 5.11
N GLN A 33 -19.04 -0.30 5.87
CA GLN A 33 -17.93 0.55 5.42
C GLN A 33 -16.78 -0.28 4.81
N ARG A 34 -16.72 -1.59 5.08
CA ARG A 34 -15.58 -2.44 4.69
C ARG A 34 -15.31 -2.43 3.18
N SER A 35 -16.35 -2.58 2.36
CA SER A 35 -16.19 -2.55 0.89
C SER A 35 -15.60 -1.23 0.42
N SER A 36 -16.13 -0.11 0.92
CA SER A 36 -15.64 1.21 0.55
C SER A 36 -14.25 1.50 1.08
N ALA A 37 -13.93 1.09 2.31
CA ALA A 37 -12.58 1.20 2.85
C ALA A 37 -11.57 0.42 1.98
N GLN A 38 -11.93 -0.79 1.53
CA GLN A 38 -11.10 -1.57 0.63
C GLN A 38 -10.88 -0.86 -0.71
N GLU A 39 -11.95 -0.35 -1.35
CA GLU A 39 -11.87 0.41 -2.61
C GLU A 39 -10.93 1.62 -2.47
N PHE A 40 -11.06 2.39 -1.39
CA PHE A 40 -10.15 3.52 -1.13
C PHE A 40 -8.71 3.11 -0.90
N MET A 41 -8.47 2.03 -0.17
CA MET A 41 -7.13 1.50 0.05
C MET A 41 -6.49 1.05 -1.26
N CYS A 42 -7.25 0.40 -2.15
CA CYS A 42 -6.80 0.04 -3.51
C CYS A 42 -6.45 1.28 -4.34
N PHE A 43 -7.36 2.25 -4.39
CA PHE A 43 -7.18 3.50 -5.13
C PHE A 43 -5.95 4.28 -4.64
N ALA A 44 -5.80 4.45 -3.32
CA ALA A 44 -4.66 5.14 -2.73
C ALA A 44 -3.35 4.39 -3.00
N THR A 45 -3.37 3.06 -2.93
CA THR A 45 -2.22 2.20 -3.22
C THR A 45 -1.70 2.42 -4.65
N LYS A 46 -2.58 2.35 -5.65
CA LYS A 46 -2.20 2.57 -7.06
C LYS A 46 -1.68 3.99 -7.29
N THR A 47 -2.43 4.98 -6.81
CA THR A 47 -2.06 6.40 -6.92
C THR A 47 -0.66 6.63 -6.35
N ILE A 48 -0.37 6.14 -5.16
CA ILE A 48 0.93 6.36 -4.50
C ILE A 48 2.07 5.65 -5.25
N VAL A 49 1.87 4.42 -5.75
CA VAL A 49 2.88 3.72 -6.56
C VAL A 49 3.18 4.49 -7.84
N GLU A 50 2.16 5.01 -8.53
CA GLU A 50 2.32 5.78 -9.76
C GLU A 50 3.10 7.08 -9.55
N ARG A 51 2.94 7.72 -8.39
CA ARG A 51 3.64 8.98 -8.05
C ARG A 51 5.00 8.79 -7.39
N THR A 52 5.30 7.58 -6.92
CA THR A 52 6.60 7.26 -6.32
C THR A 52 7.60 6.88 -7.40
N ALA A 53 8.79 7.48 -7.36
CA ALA A 53 9.90 7.15 -8.27
C ALA A 53 10.47 5.76 -7.98
N SER A 54 10.94 5.06 -9.02
CA SER A 54 11.60 3.76 -8.87
C SER A 54 12.87 3.88 -8.04
N GLY A 55 13.08 2.91 -7.13
CA GLY A 55 14.17 2.92 -6.16
C GLY A 55 13.90 3.76 -4.90
N ALA A 56 12.72 4.35 -4.74
CA ALA A 56 12.38 5.20 -3.60
C ALA A 56 11.50 4.49 -2.55
N ARG A 57 11.67 4.92 -1.29
CA ARG A 57 10.80 4.58 -0.16
C ARG A 57 10.17 5.83 0.39
N GLN A 58 8.85 5.80 0.59
CA GLN A 58 8.12 6.92 1.17
C GLN A 58 7.13 6.44 2.24
N SER A 59 6.77 7.33 3.16
CA SER A 59 5.60 7.15 4.02
C SER A 59 4.81 8.42 4.05
N ILE A 60 3.53 8.31 3.69
CA ILE A 60 2.63 9.42 3.46
C ILE A 60 1.53 9.34 4.49
N LYS A 61 1.45 10.34 5.37
CA LYS A 61 0.40 10.45 6.36
C LYS A 61 -0.88 10.97 5.70
N GLN A 62 -2.02 10.40 6.06
CA GLN A 62 -3.34 10.93 5.74
C GLN A 62 -4.26 10.67 6.93
N LYS A 63 -4.64 11.74 7.64
CA LYS A 63 -5.36 11.66 8.93
C LYS A 63 -4.61 10.77 9.94
N GLU A 64 -5.25 9.73 10.45
CA GLU A 64 -4.73 8.72 11.40
C GLU A 64 -4.07 7.52 10.69
N TYR A 65 -3.96 7.55 9.36
CA TYR A 65 -3.36 6.48 8.57
C TYR A 65 -2.00 6.91 8.03
N PHE A 66 -1.12 5.92 7.85
CA PHE A 66 0.06 6.03 7.00
C PHE A 66 -0.02 5.04 5.85
N CYS A 67 0.34 5.52 4.66
CA CYS A 67 0.63 4.68 3.52
C CYS A 67 2.15 4.62 3.32
N HIS A 68 2.73 3.46 3.56
CA HIS A 68 4.14 3.19 3.34
C HIS A 68 4.31 2.55 1.97
N VAL A 69 5.21 3.07 1.15
CA VAL A 69 5.46 2.58 -0.20
C VAL A 69 6.95 2.33 -0.41
N TYR A 70 7.25 1.23 -1.09
CA TYR A 70 8.58 0.94 -1.62
C TYR A 70 8.43 0.53 -3.08
N VAL A 71 8.97 1.35 -3.99
CA VAL A 71 9.12 0.98 -5.41
C VAL A 71 10.57 0.60 -5.64
N ARG A 72 10.83 -0.65 -6.03
CA ARG A 72 12.18 -1.14 -6.36
C ARG A 72 12.66 -0.57 -7.70
N SER A 73 13.95 -0.72 -7.98
CA SER A 73 14.55 -0.33 -9.26
C SER A 73 14.05 -1.14 -10.45
N ASP A 74 13.56 -2.36 -10.22
CA ASP A 74 12.94 -3.24 -11.22
C ASP A 74 11.42 -3.05 -11.34
N ASN A 75 10.89 -1.94 -10.80
CA ASN A 75 9.48 -1.56 -10.82
C ASN A 75 8.51 -2.49 -10.08
N LEU A 76 9.02 -3.47 -9.33
CA LEU A 76 8.19 -4.17 -8.35
C LEU A 76 7.95 -3.24 -7.15
N ALA A 77 6.68 -3.04 -6.79
CA ALA A 77 6.28 -2.12 -5.76
C ALA A 77 5.49 -2.81 -4.66
N GLY A 78 5.69 -2.36 -3.43
CA GLY A 78 4.94 -2.80 -2.26
C GLY A 78 4.33 -1.61 -1.55
N VAL A 79 3.09 -1.77 -1.11
CA VAL A 79 2.38 -0.78 -0.29
C VAL A 79 1.84 -1.43 0.97
N LEU A 80 2.00 -0.76 2.10
CA LEU A 80 1.45 -1.15 3.39
C LEU A 80 0.70 0.05 3.98
N ILE A 81 -0.57 -0.15 4.32
CA ILE A 81 -1.41 0.86 4.97
C ILE A 81 -1.56 0.49 6.44
N SER A 82 -1.25 1.42 7.32
CA SER A 82 -1.22 1.23 8.77
C SER A 82 -1.84 2.41 9.50
N HIS A 83 -2.09 2.23 10.80
CA HIS A 83 -2.35 3.33 11.72
C HIS A 83 -1.06 4.10 12.00
N ASP A 84 -1.16 5.38 12.32
CA ASP A 84 -0.01 6.25 12.55
C ASP A 84 0.88 5.95 13.76
N GLU A 85 0.46 5.06 14.65
CA GLU A 85 1.27 4.57 15.75
C GLU A 85 2.19 3.41 15.30
N TYR A 86 1.88 2.75 14.17
CA TYR A 86 2.65 1.61 13.68
C TYR A 86 4.07 2.03 13.25
N PRO A 87 5.14 1.36 13.73
CA PRO A 87 6.51 1.80 13.45
C PRO A 87 6.87 1.81 11.96
N HIS A 88 7.23 2.98 11.41
CA HIS A 88 7.59 3.14 9.99
C HIS A 88 8.70 2.19 9.53
N LEU A 89 9.74 2.01 10.37
CA LEU A 89 10.85 1.13 10.02
C LEU A 89 10.40 -0.33 9.85
N VAL A 90 9.50 -0.80 10.73
CA VAL A 90 8.94 -2.15 10.65
C VAL A 90 8.12 -2.32 9.38
N ALA A 91 7.30 -1.31 9.02
CA ALA A 91 6.55 -1.31 7.78
C ALA A 91 7.45 -1.47 6.54
N HIS A 92 8.55 -0.70 6.44
CA HIS A 92 9.46 -0.78 5.29
C HIS A 92 10.30 -2.05 5.23
N ILE A 93 10.65 -2.62 6.39
CA ILE A 93 11.29 -3.93 6.46
C ILE A 93 10.34 -5.02 5.97
N LEU A 94 9.07 -4.94 6.38
CA LEU A 94 8.04 -5.86 5.93
C LEU A 94 7.86 -5.78 4.42
N LEU A 95 7.75 -4.55 3.86
CA LEU A 95 7.70 -4.34 2.41
C LEU A 95 8.88 -5.00 1.70
N THR A 96 10.10 -4.80 2.19
CA THR A 96 11.29 -5.42 1.57
C THR A 96 11.19 -6.94 1.57
N LYS A 97 10.85 -7.55 2.71
CA LYS A 97 10.65 -9.02 2.81
C LYS A 97 9.56 -9.53 1.87
N THR A 98 8.42 -8.85 1.81
CA THR A 98 7.30 -9.23 0.95
C THR A 98 7.70 -9.20 -0.52
N LEU A 99 8.40 -8.15 -0.96
CA LEU A 99 8.84 -8.04 -2.35
C LEU A 99 9.90 -9.09 -2.70
N ASP A 100 10.81 -9.40 -1.78
CA ASP A 100 11.82 -10.45 -1.97
C ASP A 100 11.16 -11.82 -2.13
N GLU A 101 10.23 -12.20 -1.25
CA GLU A 101 9.48 -13.47 -1.35
C GLU A 101 8.62 -13.55 -2.60
N PHE A 102 8.00 -12.44 -3.00
CA PHE A 102 7.22 -12.38 -4.24
C PHE A 102 8.11 -12.63 -5.46
N SER A 103 9.23 -11.90 -5.57
CA SER A 103 10.16 -12.02 -6.70
C SER A 103 10.89 -13.36 -6.76
N ALA A 104 10.98 -14.08 -5.64
CA ALA A 104 11.51 -15.45 -5.61
C ALA A 104 10.52 -16.48 -6.21
N LYS A 105 9.22 -16.19 -6.20
CA LYS A 105 8.18 -17.08 -6.74
C LYS A 105 7.74 -16.72 -8.16
N PHE A 106 7.67 -15.44 -8.47
CA PHE A 106 7.21 -14.93 -9.76
C PHE A 106 8.35 -14.18 -10.45
N LEU A 107 8.74 -14.65 -11.64
CA LEU A 107 9.85 -14.08 -12.40
C LEU A 107 9.51 -12.71 -12.98
N SER A 108 10.50 -11.82 -13.06
CA SER A 108 10.31 -10.41 -13.42
C SER A 108 9.66 -10.16 -14.79
N TYR A 109 9.89 -11.04 -15.76
CA TYR A 109 9.32 -10.90 -17.10
C TYR A 109 7.80 -11.12 -17.13
N SER A 110 7.20 -11.77 -16.13
CA SER A 110 5.76 -12.06 -16.11
C SER A 110 4.93 -10.96 -15.44
N TRP A 111 5.55 -10.13 -14.58
CA TRP A 111 4.83 -9.16 -13.74
C TRP A 111 3.94 -8.18 -14.52
N SER A 112 4.37 -7.75 -15.72
CA SER A 112 3.58 -6.84 -16.56
C SER A 112 2.30 -7.46 -17.14
N SER A 113 2.25 -8.79 -17.23
CA SER A 113 1.11 -9.54 -17.77
C SER A 113 0.24 -10.21 -16.71
N LEU A 114 0.73 -10.27 -15.47
CA LEU A 114 0.02 -10.89 -14.36
C LEU A 114 -1.08 -9.98 -13.82
N ASN A 115 -2.12 -10.61 -13.29
CA ASN A 115 -3.17 -9.94 -12.54
C ASN A 115 -3.41 -10.67 -11.21
N GLU A 116 -4.21 -10.05 -10.34
CA GLU A 116 -4.47 -10.56 -8.99
C GLU A 116 -5.09 -11.98 -8.95
N THR A 117 -5.87 -12.36 -9.95
CA THR A 117 -6.55 -13.68 -10.00
C THR A 117 -5.60 -14.80 -10.42
N GLN A 118 -4.54 -14.48 -11.18
CA GLN A 118 -3.52 -15.45 -11.62
C GLN A 118 -2.43 -15.68 -10.57
N VAL A 119 -2.26 -14.74 -9.64
CA VAL A 119 -1.18 -14.77 -8.64
C VAL A 119 -1.65 -15.45 -7.36
N THR A 120 -1.17 -16.67 -7.12
CA THR A 120 -1.37 -17.40 -5.86
C THR A 120 -0.22 -17.10 -4.90
N PHE A 121 -0.36 -16.03 -4.11
CA PHE A 121 0.61 -15.60 -3.10
C PHE A 121 -0.08 -15.45 -1.74
N ASN A 122 -0.42 -16.59 -1.13
CA ASN A 122 -1.18 -16.63 0.13
C ASN A 122 -0.37 -16.13 1.33
N GLU A 123 0.96 -16.15 1.22
CA GLU A 123 1.89 -15.65 2.23
C GLU A 123 1.61 -14.19 2.60
N LEU A 124 1.08 -13.39 1.66
CA LEU A 124 0.73 -11.99 1.91
C LEU A 124 -0.27 -11.83 3.06
N ASN A 125 -1.31 -12.68 3.09
CA ASN A 125 -2.31 -12.68 4.16
C ASN A 125 -1.71 -13.14 5.49
N THR A 126 -0.88 -14.18 5.45
CA THR A 126 -0.18 -14.70 6.65
C THR A 126 0.77 -13.66 7.22
N MET A 127 1.50 -12.94 6.38
CA MET A 127 2.39 -11.85 6.78
C MET A 127 1.58 -10.69 7.36
N LEU A 128 0.50 -10.26 6.71
CA LEU A 128 -0.36 -9.18 7.23
C LEU A 128 -0.88 -9.50 8.64
N ALA A 129 -1.32 -10.73 8.87
CA ALA A 129 -1.79 -11.19 10.18
C ALA A 129 -0.65 -11.29 11.21
N LYS A 130 0.48 -11.89 10.85
CA LYS A 130 1.62 -12.08 11.74
C LYS A 130 2.21 -10.76 12.21
N TYR A 131 2.37 -9.80 11.30
CA TYR A 131 3.03 -8.52 11.58
C TYR A 131 2.10 -7.45 12.13
N GLN A 132 0.85 -7.79 12.48
CA GLN A 132 0.05 -6.94 13.38
C GLN A 132 0.80 -6.68 14.70
N ASN A 133 1.58 -7.64 15.18
CA ASN A 133 2.54 -7.43 16.26
C ASN A 133 3.90 -7.00 15.69
N PRO A 134 4.33 -5.72 15.84
CA PRO A 134 5.58 -5.23 15.26
C PRO A 134 6.83 -5.92 15.84
N LYS A 135 6.74 -6.53 17.04
CA LYS A 135 7.86 -7.27 17.66
C LYS A 135 8.29 -8.49 16.86
N GLU A 136 7.38 -9.07 16.06
CA GLU A 136 7.69 -10.19 15.15
C GLU A 136 8.73 -9.84 14.08
N ALA A 137 8.96 -8.55 13.81
CA ALA A 137 9.95 -8.08 12.86
C ALA A 137 11.37 -7.92 13.45
N TYR A 138 11.57 -8.15 14.75
CA TYR A 138 12.86 -7.88 15.41
C TYR A 138 14.04 -8.62 14.76
N SER A 139 13.85 -9.87 14.33
CA SER A 139 14.87 -10.66 13.62
C SER A 139 15.21 -10.09 12.24
N LEU A 140 14.26 -9.41 11.59
CA LEU A 140 14.46 -8.75 10.30
C LEU A 140 15.16 -7.39 10.46
N MET A 141 14.83 -6.65 11.53
CA MET A 141 15.40 -5.33 11.82
C MET A 141 16.92 -5.35 11.95
N LYS A 142 17.50 -6.42 12.51
CA LYS A 142 18.96 -6.57 12.63
C LYS A 142 19.70 -6.46 11.29
N ARG A 143 19.04 -6.79 10.17
CA ARG A 143 19.64 -6.77 8.83
C ARG A 143 19.39 -5.47 8.06
N GLN A 144 18.48 -4.61 8.51
CA GLN A 144 18.00 -3.46 7.73
C GLN A 144 17.86 -2.19 8.58
N GLN A 145 18.92 -1.80 9.30
CA GLN A 145 18.86 -0.66 10.22
C GLN A 145 18.93 0.72 9.52
N ASN A 146 19.35 0.79 8.25
CA ASN A 146 19.64 2.06 7.56
C ASN A 146 18.86 2.22 6.25
N LEU A 147 17.52 2.18 6.31
CA LEU A 147 16.68 2.49 5.15
C LEU A 147 16.45 4.01 5.05
N LYS A 148 16.76 4.60 3.89
CA LYS A 148 16.39 5.99 3.61
C LYS A 148 14.90 6.05 3.25
N ILE A 149 14.09 6.61 4.15
CA ILE A 149 12.64 6.74 4.01
C ILE A 149 12.29 8.23 3.97
N THR A 150 11.61 8.67 2.91
CA THR A 150 11.07 10.03 2.84
C THR A 150 9.71 10.08 3.53
N LEU A 151 9.52 11.04 4.44
CA LEU A 151 8.25 11.21 5.15
C LEU A 151 7.48 12.41 4.58
N HIS A 152 6.20 12.20 4.30
CA HIS A 152 5.26 13.23 3.88
C HIS A 152 4.11 13.30 4.88
N ASN A 153 3.80 14.49 5.38
CA ASN A 153 2.75 14.68 6.39
C ASN A 153 1.33 14.70 5.81
N ARG A 154 1.21 14.81 4.49
CA ARG A 154 -0.07 14.79 3.79
C ARG A 154 0.09 14.25 2.36
N ILE A 155 -1.01 13.74 1.81
CA ILE A 155 -1.04 13.15 0.47
C ILE A 155 -0.84 14.16 -0.66
N GLU A 156 -1.08 15.45 -0.43
CA GLU A 156 -0.85 16.51 -1.43
C GLU A 156 0.63 16.59 -1.86
N ALA A 157 1.55 16.10 -1.03
CA ALA A 157 2.97 16.06 -1.34
C ALA A 157 3.32 15.10 -2.49
N VAL A 158 2.44 14.16 -2.84
CA VAL A 158 2.62 13.24 -3.97
C VAL A 158 1.70 13.54 -5.16
N LEU A 159 0.85 14.58 -5.05
CA LEU A 159 -0.02 15.03 -6.14
C LEU A 159 0.76 15.84 -7.18
N LYS A 160 0.22 15.91 -8.40
CA LYS A 160 0.77 16.77 -9.46
C LYS A 160 0.40 18.23 -9.17
N PRO A 161 1.18 19.20 -9.67
CA PRO A 161 0.81 20.61 -9.58
C PRO A 161 -0.60 20.85 -10.15
N GLY A 162 -1.45 21.54 -9.38
CA GLY A 162 -2.84 21.86 -9.77
C GLY A 162 -3.84 20.72 -9.58
N GLU A 163 -3.44 19.58 -9.01
CA GLU A 163 -4.31 18.44 -8.72
C GLU A 163 -4.72 18.44 -7.24
N ASN A 164 -5.98 18.12 -6.97
CA ASN A 164 -6.49 17.90 -5.62
C ASN A 164 -7.00 16.44 -5.48
N LEU A 165 -6.92 15.89 -4.27
CA LEU A 165 -7.44 14.57 -3.94
C LEU A 165 -8.94 14.45 -4.24
N ASP A 166 -9.73 15.49 -3.97
CA ASP A 166 -11.17 15.47 -4.22
C ASP A 166 -11.49 15.26 -5.70
N ASP A 167 -10.74 15.90 -6.60
CA ASP A 167 -10.88 15.75 -8.04
C ASP A 167 -10.49 14.34 -8.51
N LEU A 168 -9.44 13.78 -7.92
CA LEU A 168 -9.00 12.42 -8.18
C LEU A 168 -10.06 11.39 -7.75
N VAL A 169 -10.64 11.57 -6.56
CA VAL A 169 -11.72 10.71 -6.05
C VAL A 169 -12.96 10.82 -6.93
N ALA A 170 -13.35 12.04 -7.32
CA ALA A 170 -14.51 12.26 -8.17
C ALA A 170 -14.36 11.57 -9.55
N LYS A 171 -13.18 11.66 -10.16
CA LYS A 171 -12.89 11.12 -11.50
C LYS A 171 -12.55 9.62 -11.51
N SER A 172 -12.22 9.03 -10.36
CA SER A 172 -11.83 7.62 -10.28
C SER A 172 -12.95 6.68 -10.73
N GLU A 173 -12.65 5.77 -11.64
CA GLU A 173 -13.54 4.68 -12.05
C GLU A 173 -13.47 3.48 -11.08
N GLU A 174 -12.44 3.44 -10.22
CA GLU A 174 -12.23 2.36 -9.24
C GLU A 174 -13.08 2.51 -7.98
N LEU A 175 -13.60 3.72 -7.74
CA LEU A 175 -14.41 4.03 -6.57
C LEU A 175 -15.89 4.00 -6.95
N SER A 176 -16.66 3.17 -6.25
CA SER A 176 -18.12 3.14 -6.41
C SER A 176 -18.77 4.43 -5.88
N MET A 177 -19.99 4.73 -6.33
CA MET A 177 -20.75 5.90 -5.82
C MET A 177 -20.90 5.91 -4.29
N PRO A 178 -21.22 4.77 -3.62
CA PRO A 178 -21.23 4.71 -2.16
C PRO A 178 -19.89 5.07 -1.53
N SER A 179 -18.78 4.59 -2.08
CA SER A 179 -17.44 4.92 -1.61
C SER A 179 -17.17 6.42 -1.73
N LYS A 180 -17.39 7.00 -2.91
CA LYS A 180 -17.22 8.45 -3.12
C LYS A 180 -18.07 9.26 -2.13
N ALA A 181 -19.30 8.85 -1.87
CA ALA A 181 -20.18 9.49 -0.89
C ALA A 181 -19.64 9.41 0.55
N LEU A 182 -19.13 8.25 0.98
CA LEU A 182 -18.53 8.07 2.31
C LEU A 182 -17.29 8.93 2.50
N TYR A 183 -16.47 9.09 1.46
CA TYR A 183 -15.32 10.00 1.49
C TYR A 183 -15.74 11.47 1.65
N ILE A 184 -16.73 11.91 0.88
CA ILE A 184 -17.27 13.29 0.99
C ILE A 184 -17.83 13.52 2.40
N ALA A 185 -18.50 12.52 2.96
CA ALA A 185 -19.01 12.55 4.33
C ALA A 185 -17.92 12.44 5.41
N LYS A 186 -16.65 12.27 5.03
CA LYS A 186 -15.47 12.07 5.91
C LYS A 186 -15.62 10.87 6.85
N LEU A 187 -16.34 9.85 6.41
CA LEU A 187 -16.57 8.60 7.15
C LEU A 187 -15.52 7.50 6.86
N LEU A 188 -14.51 7.84 6.06
CA LEU A 188 -13.31 7.06 5.72
C LEU A 188 -12.08 7.96 5.95
#